data_AF-A0A954Z0Y4-F1
#
_entry.id   AF-A0A954Z0Y4-F1
#
_cell.length_a   1.000
_cell.length_b   1.000
_cell.length_c   1.000
_cell.angle_alpha   90.00
_cell.angle_beta   90.00
_cell.angle_gamma   90.00
#
_symmetry.space_group_name_H-M   'P 1'
#
loop_
_entity.id
_entity.type
_entity.pdbx_description
1 polymer ?
#
loop_
_entity_poly.entity_id
_entity_poly.type
_entity_poly.pdbx_seq_one_letter_code
_entity_poly.pdbx_strand_id
1 'polypeptide(L)'
;MKNWRISFILAAMACCLAGVAQRTYAQVVINEVLQNPEGSNDELWEYFELYGRPGMDLTGYAIGLMNGGIDANNDGIIGPGDTVPEIDEAFGLDGLTLGANGFLVIYNDTGGTSNLVNLGLIDPASNVVSFTAAHIPNTFDVAGKLSNDGSSTYVLVRKRVDHSIDMNNQSVYGANYFFHKDVRHDVDGDGNIDVGTETNTIGTGEPARMLQPIQIVDELAWSNGGGLEYTSSRQYEISDTPGFNPDMVSRLAYYCSNPRRGHRTVGNAGNPFTTEITSIADESFIYGEMITSLPISADFFKYKTAIDVMSGFTTTKAPTDLSAAAYDASCDPEPDDAPNAGCAPISGGGYQYTDIDVTDFAITPGTFNDHPTNANVQQFRFVRGDFNVDGLVNHIDERMILDRIGWGLDDTDVDGTWLRQGPEFQKTLMMLEMDMADTASVNSDDLNAFYAECAVCGVATNAEIRITEYMYTGNGDEFIEFTNVGATPVDMSGFSYDDSGRISGVFDLSAFGVVMPGESVVITEGDAGRFKLDWQLPFSVKVIGGLGDP
;
A
#
# COMPACT_ATOMS: atom_id res chain seq x y z
N MET A 1 -21.56 -34.63 4.89
CA MET A 1 -22.19 -33.79 3.84
C MET A 1 -22.03 -32.28 4.04
N LYS A 2 -21.74 -31.75 5.25
CA LYS A 2 -21.41 -30.32 5.43
C LYS A 2 -19.96 -29.94 5.03
N ASN A 3 -19.00 -30.86 5.20
CA ASN A 3 -17.57 -30.57 4.93
C ASN A 3 -17.19 -30.52 3.43
N TRP A 4 -18.02 -31.07 2.54
CA TRP A 4 -17.73 -31.09 1.09
C TRP A 4 -18.08 -29.79 0.36
N ARG A 5 -18.90 -28.92 0.99
CA ARG A 5 -19.27 -27.62 0.39
C ARG A 5 -18.23 -26.52 0.63
N ILE A 6 -17.40 -26.66 1.67
CA ILE A 6 -16.36 -25.68 2.02
C ILE A 6 -15.13 -25.86 1.11
N SER A 7 -14.71 -27.10 0.87
CA SER A 7 -13.55 -27.40 0.00
C SER A 7 -13.79 -27.05 -1.48
N PHE A 8 -15.03 -27.11 -1.96
CA PHE A 8 -15.36 -26.73 -3.35
C PHE A 8 -15.36 -25.22 -3.58
N ILE A 9 -15.68 -24.44 -2.54
CA ILE A 9 -15.65 -22.97 -2.60
C ILE A 9 -14.21 -22.46 -2.57
N LEU A 10 -13.34 -23.02 -1.71
CA LEU A 10 -11.92 -22.68 -1.64
C LEU A 10 -11.13 -23.00 -2.92
N ALA A 11 -11.40 -24.14 -3.58
CA ALA A 11 -10.73 -24.51 -4.83
C ALA A 11 -11.14 -23.64 -6.03
N ALA A 12 -12.41 -23.22 -6.10
CA ALA A 12 -12.87 -22.27 -7.12
C ALA A 12 -12.27 -20.87 -6.92
N MET A 13 -12.04 -20.46 -5.66
CA MET A 13 -11.42 -19.18 -5.32
C MET A 13 -9.94 -19.14 -5.72
N ALA A 14 -9.16 -20.20 -5.47
CA ALA A 14 -7.75 -20.27 -5.83
C ALA A 14 -7.50 -20.22 -7.36
N CYS A 15 -8.37 -20.85 -8.16
CA CYS A 15 -8.27 -20.78 -9.63
C CYS A 15 -8.72 -19.42 -10.21
N CYS A 16 -9.69 -18.74 -9.60
CA CYS A 16 -10.05 -17.38 -10.01
C CYS A 16 -8.95 -16.36 -9.66
N LEU A 17 -8.22 -16.56 -8.56
CA LEU A 17 -7.11 -15.70 -8.14
C LEU A 17 -5.89 -15.82 -9.07
N ALA A 18 -5.55 -17.02 -9.54
CA ALA A 18 -4.40 -17.23 -10.43
C ALA A 18 -4.59 -16.66 -11.86
N GLY A 19 -5.84 -16.48 -12.32
CA GLY A 19 -6.16 -15.89 -13.62
C GLY A 19 -6.19 -14.35 -13.65
N VAL A 20 -6.28 -13.71 -12.49
CA VAL A 20 -6.34 -12.23 -12.33
C VAL A 20 -4.95 -11.63 -12.01
N ALA A 21 -4.00 -12.46 -11.57
CA ALA A 21 -2.66 -12.08 -11.10
C ALA A 21 -1.67 -11.52 -12.14
N GLN A 22 -2.10 -11.17 -13.36
CA GLN A 22 -1.18 -10.65 -14.39
C GLN A 22 -1.12 -9.12 -14.52
N ARG A 23 -1.95 -8.34 -13.82
CA ARG A 23 -1.83 -6.87 -13.74
C ARG A 23 -2.25 -6.32 -12.37
N THR A 24 -1.81 -7.04 -11.36
CA THR A 24 -1.91 -6.73 -9.95
C THR A 24 -0.99 -5.58 -9.49
N TYR A 25 -1.43 -4.32 -9.33
CA TYR A 25 -0.54 -3.26 -8.81
C TYR A 25 -0.36 -3.46 -7.30
N ALA A 26 0.87 -3.67 -6.83
CA ALA A 26 1.22 -3.67 -5.40
C ALA A 26 0.81 -2.33 -4.75
N GLN A 27 0.79 -2.22 -3.43
CA GLN A 27 0.47 -0.94 -2.78
C GLN A 27 1.74 -0.13 -2.49
N VAL A 28 1.53 1.18 -2.47
CA VAL A 28 2.47 2.21 -2.05
C VAL A 28 1.76 3.10 -1.01
N VAL A 29 2.48 3.51 0.02
CA VAL A 29 2.00 4.42 1.08
C VAL A 29 2.94 5.62 1.20
N ILE A 30 2.42 6.71 1.73
CA ILE A 30 3.22 7.85 2.20
C ILE A 30 3.92 7.38 3.48
N ASN A 31 5.25 7.36 3.45
CA ASN A 31 6.07 6.89 4.56
C ASN A 31 6.62 8.04 5.38
N GLU A 32 7.16 9.04 4.71
CA GLU A 32 7.73 10.24 5.33
C GLU A 32 7.41 11.48 4.53
N VAL A 33 7.31 12.58 5.26
CA VAL A 33 7.20 13.92 4.71
C VAL A 33 8.13 14.82 5.52
N LEU A 34 8.95 15.59 4.82
CA LEU A 34 9.67 16.71 5.39
C LEU A 34 9.33 17.98 4.60
N GLN A 35 8.62 18.90 5.24
CA GLN A 35 8.30 20.22 4.71
C GLN A 35 9.33 21.27 5.14
N ASN A 36 9.26 22.43 4.50
CA ASN A 36 10.02 23.60 4.92
C ASN A 36 9.53 24.07 6.28
N PRO A 37 10.42 24.34 7.26
CA PRO A 37 9.97 24.89 8.52
C PRO A 37 9.26 26.23 8.38
N GLU A 38 8.29 26.52 9.27
CA GLU A 38 7.52 27.76 9.20
C GLU A 38 8.44 28.99 9.23
N GLY A 39 8.23 29.92 8.30
CA GLY A 39 9.03 31.14 8.18
C GLY A 39 10.47 30.94 7.72
N SER A 40 10.86 29.70 7.35
CA SER A 40 12.15 29.39 6.74
C SER A 40 12.11 29.62 5.22
N ASN A 41 13.29 29.88 4.65
CA ASN A 41 13.52 29.86 3.19
C ASN A 41 14.42 28.67 2.84
N ASP A 42 14.32 27.57 3.58
CA ASP A 42 15.19 26.41 3.39
C ASP A 42 14.58 25.43 2.39
N GLU A 43 14.89 25.70 1.13
CA GLU A 43 14.40 24.93 -0.01
C GLU A 43 15.25 23.66 -0.29
N LEU A 44 16.16 23.28 0.62
CA LEU A 44 17.21 22.30 0.31
C LEU A 44 16.96 20.89 0.87
N TRP A 45 16.00 20.73 1.78
CA TRP A 45 15.80 19.46 2.50
C TRP A 45 14.44 18.82 2.29
N GLU A 46 13.49 19.52 1.70
CA GLU A 46 12.13 19.01 1.54
C GLU A 46 12.08 17.75 0.69
N TYR A 47 11.27 16.78 1.13
CA TYR A 47 11.01 15.57 0.37
C TYR A 47 9.71 14.89 0.80
N PHE A 48 9.27 13.98 -0.06
CA PHE A 48 8.34 12.91 0.24
C PHE A 48 9.06 11.59 0.09
N GLU A 49 8.68 10.64 0.93
CA GLU A 49 9.05 9.26 0.73
C GLU A 49 7.82 8.39 0.59
N LEU A 50 7.84 7.59 -0.47
CA LEU A 50 6.89 6.53 -0.69
C LEU A 50 7.52 5.19 -0.39
N TYR A 51 6.78 4.32 0.28
CA TYR A 51 7.20 2.96 0.61
C TYR A 51 6.19 1.94 0.09
N GLY A 52 6.70 0.82 -0.43
CA GLY A 52 5.90 -0.23 -1.05
C GLY A 52 6.72 -1.43 -1.46
N ARG A 53 6.18 -2.24 -2.36
CA ARG A 53 6.90 -3.41 -2.90
C ARG A 53 8.13 -2.97 -3.72
N PRO A 54 9.31 -3.56 -3.49
CA PRO A 54 10.48 -3.31 -4.34
C PRO A 54 10.20 -3.45 -5.84
N GLY A 55 10.64 -2.48 -6.63
CA GLY A 55 10.45 -2.47 -8.09
C GLY A 55 9.00 -2.24 -8.55
N MET A 56 8.07 -1.89 -7.66
CA MET A 56 6.69 -1.59 -8.02
C MET A 56 6.62 -0.45 -9.05
N ASP A 57 5.89 -0.66 -10.14
CA ASP A 57 5.54 0.36 -11.13
C ASP A 57 4.49 1.32 -10.57
N LEU A 58 4.80 2.62 -10.61
CA LEU A 58 3.94 3.71 -10.14
C LEU A 58 3.18 4.40 -11.29
N THR A 59 3.16 3.80 -12.47
CA THR A 59 2.35 4.30 -13.60
C THR A 59 0.87 4.35 -13.23
N GLY A 60 0.26 5.53 -13.42
CA GLY A 60 -1.11 5.86 -13.04
C GLY A 60 -1.23 6.58 -11.69
N TYR A 61 -0.15 6.66 -10.91
CA TYR A 61 -0.15 7.31 -9.60
C TYR A 61 0.31 8.77 -9.66
N ALA A 62 -0.13 9.55 -8.67
CA ALA A 62 0.37 10.88 -8.38
C ALA A 62 0.31 11.15 -6.88
N ILE A 63 1.10 12.09 -6.40
CA ILE A 63 0.98 12.64 -5.05
C ILE A 63 0.72 14.14 -5.15
N GLY A 64 -0.13 14.67 -4.28
CA GLY A 64 -0.40 16.10 -4.18
C GLY A 64 -0.37 16.59 -2.74
N LEU A 65 0.09 17.82 -2.55
CA LEU A 65 -0.09 18.62 -1.34
C LEU A 65 -1.27 19.56 -1.57
N MET A 66 -2.30 19.41 -0.75
CA MET A 66 -3.51 20.21 -0.74
C MET A 66 -3.48 21.12 0.48
N ASN A 67 -3.47 22.43 0.24
CA ASN A 67 -3.60 23.43 1.28
C ASN A 67 -5.07 23.72 1.52
N GLY A 68 -5.47 23.63 2.79
CA GLY A 68 -6.84 23.86 3.26
C GLY A 68 -7.35 25.28 3.18
N GLY A 69 -6.49 26.23 2.82
CA GLY A 69 -6.78 27.64 2.98
C GLY A 69 -6.95 28.02 4.45
N ILE A 70 -7.65 29.13 4.69
CA ILE A 70 -7.95 29.66 6.04
C ILE A 70 -9.36 30.22 5.97
N ASP A 71 -10.28 29.64 6.75
CA ASP A 71 -11.58 30.25 7.02
C ASP A 71 -11.41 31.27 8.17
N ALA A 72 -11.04 32.50 7.82
CA ALA A 72 -10.66 33.52 8.78
C ALA A 72 -11.82 33.93 9.70
N ASN A 73 -13.05 33.61 9.30
CA ASN A 73 -14.27 34.01 9.99
C ASN A 73 -15.01 32.82 10.64
N ASN A 74 -14.59 31.59 10.33
CA ASN A 74 -15.07 30.32 10.87
C ASN A 74 -16.58 30.12 10.66
N ASP A 75 -17.10 30.52 9.49
CA ASP A 75 -18.50 30.29 9.10
C ASP A 75 -18.69 29.05 8.21
N GLY A 76 -17.61 28.35 7.88
CA GLY A 76 -17.60 27.18 7.02
C GLY A 76 -17.84 27.53 5.54
N ILE A 77 -17.60 28.79 5.14
CA ILE A 77 -17.78 29.25 3.76
C ILE A 77 -16.52 30.00 3.31
N ILE A 78 -15.84 29.48 2.30
CA ILE A 78 -14.70 30.16 1.68
C ILE A 78 -15.18 31.38 0.89
N GLY A 79 -15.00 32.58 1.45
CA GLY A 79 -15.49 33.85 0.96
C GLY A 79 -14.41 34.94 0.79
N PRO A 80 -14.83 36.18 0.46
CA PRO A 80 -13.90 37.30 0.31
C PRO A 80 -13.19 37.63 1.64
N GLY A 81 -11.90 37.35 1.70
CA GLY A 81 -11.06 37.57 2.89
C GLY A 81 -10.41 36.28 3.41
N ASP A 82 -10.89 35.13 2.95
CA ASP A 82 -10.35 33.81 3.28
C ASP A 82 -9.23 33.43 2.30
N THR A 83 -8.31 32.58 2.76
CA THR A 83 -7.34 31.94 1.87
C THR A 83 -8.05 30.78 1.19
N VAL A 84 -8.03 30.76 -0.14
CA VAL A 84 -8.74 29.74 -0.91
C VAL A 84 -7.97 28.43 -0.86
N PRO A 85 -8.64 27.27 -0.70
CA PRO A 85 -7.97 25.99 -0.82
C PRO A 85 -7.36 25.78 -2.20
N GLU A 86 -6.16 25.21 -2.24
CA GLU A 86 -5.45 24.97 -3.49
C GLU A 86 -4.60 23.70 -3.43
N ILE A 87 -4.39 23.08 -4.58
CA ILE A 87 -3.31 22.10 -4.72
C ILE A 87 -2.01 22.91 -4.81
N ASP A 88 -1.24 22.93 -3.75
CA ASP A 88 0.03 23.66 -3.68
C ASP A 88 1.08 22.99 -4.55
N GLU A 89 1.23 21.67 -4.44
CA GLU A 89 2.16 20.91 -5.26
C GLU A 89 1.58 19.59 -5.74
N ALA A 90 1.96 19.15 -6.94
CA ALA A 90 1.45 17.92 -7.55
C ALA A 90 2.52 17.24 -8.40
N PHE A 91 2.77 15.95 -8.12
CA PHE A 91 3.84 15.16 -8.71
C PHE A 91 3.28 13.88 -9.35
N GLY A 92 3.58 13.67 -10.63
CA GLY A 92 3.21 12.48 -11.38
C GLY A 92 4.25 11.40 -11.20
N LEU A 93 3.80 10.16 -10.99
CA LEU A 93 4.68 9.02 -10.76
C LEU A 93 4.78 8.09 -11.97
N ASP A 94 4.32 8.57 -13.13
CA ASP A 94 4.23 7.78 -14.35
C ASP A 94 5.59 7.38 -14.90
N GLY A 95 5.79 6.08 -15.15
CA GLY A 95 7.08 5.54 -15.55
C GLY A 95 8.13 5.45 -14.43
N LEU A 96 7.79 5.85 -13.20
CA LEU A 96 8.64 5.65 -12.04
C LEU A 96 8.41 4.27 -11.43
N THR A 97 9.40 3.80 -10.68
CA THR A 97 9.29 2.58 -9.89
C THR A 97 9.83 2.82 -8.48
N LEU A 98 9.38 2.04 -7.51
CA LEU A 98 10.04 1.95 -6.21
C LEU A 98 11.41 1.28 -6.35
N GLY A 99 12.38 1.70 -5.54
CA GLY A 99 13.73 1.16 -5.52
C GLY A 99 13.79 -0.32 -5.14
N ALA A 100 14.99 -0.91 -5.17
CA ALA A 100 15.19 -2.32 -4.80
C ALA A 100 14.95 -2.58 -3.30
N ASN A 101 14.93 -1.53 -2.50
CA ASN A 101 14.56 -1.53 -1.09
C ASN A 101 13.08 -1.18 -0.83
N GLY A 102 12.30 -0.90 -1.88
CA GLY A 102 10.88 -0.54 -1.76
C GLY A 102 10.60 0.96 -1.59
N PHE A 103 11.62 1.81 -1.69
CA PHE A 103 11.47 3.25 -1.49
C PHE A 103 11.59 4.07 -2.78
N LEU A 104 10.78 5.12 -2.88
CA LEU A 104 10.97 6.23 -3.82
C LEU A 104 11.02 7.54 -3.01
N VAL A 105 12.11 8.28 -3.19
CA VAL A 105 12.27 9.62 -2.59
C VAL A 105 12.05 10.69 -3.66
N ILE A 106 11.07 11.56 -3.44
CA ILE A 106 10.76 12.71 -4.28
C ILE A 106 11.28 13.94 -3.56
N TYR A 107 12.26 14.66 -4.10
CA TYR A 107 13.00 15.69 -3.33
C TYR A 107 13.02 17.07 -4.02
N ASN A 108 13.11 18.14 -3.24
CA ASN A 108 13.14 19.51 -3.75
C ASN A 108 14.46 19.88 -4.45
N ASP A 109 14.38 20.38 -5.68
CA ASP A 109 15.49 20.96 -6.46
C ASP A 109 15.20 22.37 -7.03
N THR A 110 14.13 23.02 -6.57
CA THR A 110 13.58 24.26 -7.15
C THR A 110 14.41 25.50 -6.82
N GLY A 111 15.21 25.44 -5.74
CA GLY A 111 16.18 26.47 -5.33
C GLY A 111 17.65 26.15 -5.62
N GLY A 112 17.93 25.03 -6.30
CA GLY A 112 19.29 24.53 -6.55
C GLY A 112 19.44 23.04 -6.26
N THR A 113 20.67 22.59 -5.99
CA THR A 113 20.90 21.17 -5.67
C THR A 113 20.43 20.85 -4.26
N SER A 114 19.47 19.94 -4.13
CA SER A 114 19.06 19.35 -2.85
C SER A 114 20.25 18.90 -2.02
N ASN A 115 20.23 19.23 -0.72
CA ASN A 115 21.26 18.74 0.20
C ASN A 115 21.16 17.24 0.44
N LEU A 116 19.96 16.64 0.30
CA LEU A 116 19.75 15.20 0.44
C LEU A 116 20.61 14.42 -0.55
N VAL A 117 20.60 14.84 -1.81
CA VAL A 117 21.38 14.21 -2.88
C VAL A 117 22.85 14.59 -2.81
N ASN A 118 23.15 15.89 -2.61
CA ASN A 118 24.53 16.38 -2.61
C ASN A 118 25.38 15.76 -1.48
N LEU A 119 24.76 15.47 -0.34
CA LEU A 119 25.41 14.86 0.82
C LEU A 119 25.33 13.32 0.81
N GLY A 120 24.67 12.72 -0.18
CA GLY A 120 24.52 11.26 -0.28
C GLY A 120 23.75 10.66 0.88
N LEU A 121 22.69 11.35 1.33
CA LEU A 121 21.89 10.95 2.49
C LEU A 121 20.76 9.97 2.12
N ILE A 122 20.46 9.84 0.83
CA ILE A 122 19.48 8.89 0.34
C ILE A 122 20.17 7.54 0.09
N ASP A 123 19.56 6.44 0.55
CA ASP A 123 20.07 5.10 0.27
C ASP A 123 20.22 4.86 -1.25
N PRO A 124 21.39 4.37 -1.71
CA PRO A 124 21.60 4.08 -3.13
C PRO A 124 20.67 3.03 -3.76
N ALA A 125 19.99 2.21 -2.95
CA ALA A 125 19.00 1.24 -3.40
C ALA A 125 17.62 1.87 -3.66
N SER A 126 17.38 3.08 -3.15
CA SER A 126 16.17 3.85 -3.42
C SER A 126 16.20 4.45 -4.81
N ASN A 127 15.05 4.47 -5.46
CA ASN A 127 14.88 5.35 -6.61
C ASN A 127 14.64 6.77 -6.11
N VAL A 128 15.08 7.75 -6.90
CA VAL A 128 14.95 9.17 -6.57
C VAL A 128 14.47 9.95 -7.78
N VAL A 129 13.64 10.96 -7.55
CA VAL A 129 13.19 11.91 -8.56
C VAL A 129 13.10 13.29 -7.94
N SER A 130 13.46 14.33 -8.69
CA SER A 130 13.35 15.69 -8.18
C SER A 130 11.94 16.26 -8.38
N PHE A 131 11.58 17.29 -7.62
CA PHE A 131 10.32 18.01 -7.76
C PHE A 131 10.14 18.51 -9.18
N THR A 132 11.17 19.15 -9.76
CA THR A 132 11.12 19.63 -11.15
C THR A 132 10.85 18.50 -12.15
N ALA A 133 11.42 17.31 -11.93
CA ALA A 133 11.27 16.18 -12.84
C ALA A 133 9.93 15.45 -12.69
N ALA A 134 9.37 15.38 -11.48
CA ALA A 134 8.09 14.72 -11.21
C ALA A 134 6.89 15.67 -11.34
N HIS A 135 7.11 16.98 -11.41
CA HIS A 135 6.04 17.97 -11.41
C HIS A 135 5.04 17.74 -12.55
N ILE A 136 3.75 17.80 -12.20
CA ILE A 136 2.67 17.68 -13.16
C ILE A 136 2.53 19.03 -13.87
N PRO A 137 2.85 19.12 -15.18
CA PRO A 137 2.97 20.38 -15.87
C PRO A 137 1.63 21.11 -15.98
N ASN A 138 1.67 22.42 -15.74
CA ASN A 138 0.60 23.35 -16.12
C ASN A 138 1.21 24.59 -16.82
N THR A 139 0.38 25.48 -17.35
CA THR A 139 0.86 26.69 -18.06
C THR A 139 1.09 27.90 -17.16
N PHE A 140 0.76 27.79 -15.87
CA PHE A 140 0.66 28.93 -14.96
C PHE A 140 1.78 28.95 -13.93
N ASP A 141 2.37 27.80 -13.61
CA ASP A 141 3.40 27.67 -12.62
C ASP A 141 4.38 26.52 -12.91
N VAL A 142 5.43 26.46 -12.10
CA VAL A 142 6.49 25.46 -12.07
C VAL A 142 6.47 24.74 -10.72
N ALA A 143 7.26 23.68 -10.60
CA ALA A 143 7.53 23.04 -9.33
C ALA A 143 8.03 24.08 -8.31
N GLY A 144 7.42 24.10 -7.13
CA GLY A 144 7.82 24.93 -6.00
C GLY A 144 8.25 24.10 -4.80
N LYS A 145 8.32 24.78 -3.66
CA LYS A 145 8.63 24.19 -2.36
C LYS A 145 7.37 23.66 -1.69
N LEU A 146 7.52 22.73 -0.74
CA LEU A 146 6.42 22.32 0.13
C LEU A 146 6.18 23.41 1.16
N SER A 147 5.12 24.20 0.95
CA SER A 147 4.77 25.24 1.91
C SER A 147 4.23 24.62 3.20
N ASN A 148 4.56 25.26 4.32
CA ASN A 148 4.14 24.86 5.67
C ASN A 148 3.44 26.04 6.36
N ASP A 149 2.57 26.75 5.62
CA ASP A 149 1.91 27.99 6.06
C ASP A 149 0.38 27.86 6.22
N GLY A 150 -0.10 26.64 6.47
CA GLY A 150 -1.52 26.35 6.70
C GLY A 150 -1.81 24.86 6.90
N SER A 151 -3.09 24.50 6.92
CA SER A 151 -3.51 23.08 6.92
C SER A 151 -2.93 22.38 5.70
N SER A 152 -2.27 21.26 5.92
CA SER A 152 -1.67 20.45 4.86
C SER A 152 -2.35 19.11 4.77
N THR A 153 -2.78 18.72 3.57
CA THR A 153 -3.26 17.38 3.27
C THR A 153 -2.47 16.79 2.12
N TYR A 154 -1.77 15.70 2.38
CA TYR A 154 -1.10 14.89 1.39
C TYR A 154 -2.01 13.79 0.91
N VAL A 155 -2.19 13.69 -0.40
CA VAL A 155 -2.95 12.62 -1.02
C VAL A 155 -2.11 11.89 -2.05
N LEU A 156 -1.99 10.58 -1.88
CA LEU A 156 -1.50 9.67 -2.90
C LEU A 156 -2.72 9.17 -3.68
N VAL A 157 -2.77 9.42 -4.98
CA VAL A 157 -3.95 9.19 -5.81
C VAL A 157 -3.65 8.35 -7.05
N ARG A 158 -4.69 7.76 -7.62
CA ARG A 158 -4.71 7.12 -8.94
C ARG A 158 -6.03 7.39 -9.65
N LYS A 159 -6.16 6.90 -10.90
CA LYS A 159 -7.38 7.05 -11.73
C LYS A 159 -7.82 8.51 -11.85
N ARG A 160 -6.86 9.42 -12.02
CA ARG A 160 -7.11 10.85 -12.16
C ARG A 160 -7.99 11.15 -13.38
N VAL A 161 -8.81 12.20 -13.31
CA VAL A 161 -9.70 12.56 -14.41
C VAL A 161 -8.95 13.14 -15.57
N ASP A 162 -9.40 12.77 -16.77
CA ASP A 162 -8.80 13.23 -18.02
C ASP A 162 -7.28 12.99 -18.05
N HIS A 163 -6.83 12.01 -17.27
CA HIS A 163 -5.50 11.44 -17.29
C HIS A 163 -5.54 10.18 -18.14
N SER A 164 -4.54 10.04 -19.00
CA SER A 164 -4.31 8.82 -19.74
C SER A 164 -2.82 8.56 -19.86
N ILE A 165 -2.46 7.35 -20.27
CA ILE A 165 -1.09 6.94 -20.47
C ILE A 165 -0.90 6.66 -21.96
N ASP A 166 0.16 7.22 -22.55
CA ASP A 166 0.52 6.94 -23.94
C ASP A 166 1.16 5.55 -24.10
N MET A 167 1.51 5.19 -25.33
CA MET A 167 2.15 3.91 -25.63
C MET A 167 3.56 3.73 -25.05
N ASN A 168 4.15 4.78 -24.46
CA ASN A 168 5.48 4.80 -23.86
C ASN A 168 5.41 4.90 -22.32
N ASN A 169 4.25 4.63 -21.72
CA ASN A 169 3.98 4.81 -20.30
C ASN A 169 4.17 6.25 -19.81
N GLN A 170 4.02 7.25 -20.70
CA GLN A 170 4.09 8.66 -20.33
C GLN A 170 2.69 9.20 -20.06
N SER A 171 2.62 10.08 -19.06
CA SER A 171 1.42 10.82 -18.71
C SER A 171 0.94 11.69 -19.87
N VAL A 172 -0.35 11.60 -20.20
CA VAL A 172 -1.04 12.50 -21.14
C VAL A 172 -2.16 13.20 -20.39
N TYR A 173 -1.99 14.51 -20.21
CA TYR A 173 -2.94 15.38 -19.54
C TYR A 173 -3.93 15.95 -20.55
N GLY A 174 -5.21 15.62 -20.39
CA GLY A 174 -6.29 16.18 -21.19
C GLY A 174 -6.50 17.67 -20.93
N ALA A 175 -7.27 18.33 -21.79
CA ALA A 175 -7.54 19.78 -21.68
C ALA A 175 -8.30 20.18 -20.40
N ASN A 176 -8.94 19.22 -19.72
CA ASN A 176 -9.68 19.43 -18.46
C ASN A 176 -9.00 18.72 -17.28
N TYR A 177 -7.75 18.27 -17.44
CA TYR A 177 -7.01 17.66 -16.35
C TYR A 177 -6.76 18.69 -15.26
N PHE A 178 -7.09 18.35 -14.01
CA PHE A 178 -7.17 19.31 -12.90
C PHE A 178 -6.24 19.02 -11.73
N PHE A 179 -5.63 17.84 -11.67
CA PHE A 179 -4.78 17.46 -10.53
C PHE A 179 -3.36 17.99 -10.79
N HIS A 180 -3.23 19.32 -10.73
CA HIS A 180 -2.00 20.07 -10.88
C HIS A 180 -2.01 21.27 -9.95
N LYS A 181 -0.85 21.92 -9.80
CA LYS A 181 -0.67 23.10 -8.96
C LYS A 181 -1.67 24.24 -9.25
N ASP A 182 -1.99 25.03 -8.22
CA ASP A 182 -2.87 26.21 -8.18
C ASP A 182 -4.33 25.95 -8.56
N VAL A 183 -4.77 24.70 -8.45
CA VAL A 183 -6.17 24.34 -8.67
C VAL A 183 -6.94 24.41 -7.37
N ARG A 184 -8.02 25.17 -7.39
CA ARG A 184 -9.07 25.10 -6.38
C ARG A 184 -9.76 23.76 -6.48
N HIS A 185 -9.41 22.86 -5.57
CA HIS A 185 -9.87 21.47 -5.52
C HIS A 185 -11.05 21.27 -4.55
N ASP A 186 -11.54 22.35 -3.96
CA ASP A 186 -12.70 22.40 -3.09
C ASP A 186 -13.47 23.70 -3.39
N VAL A 187 -14.41 23.58 -4.32
CA VAL A 187 -15.09 24.74 -4.90
C VAL A 187 -16.12 25.33 -3.94
N ASP A 188 -16.71 24.53 -3.06
CA ASP A 188 -17.74 24.97 -2.10
C ASP A 188 -17.27 25.05 -0.64
N GLY A 189 -16.07 24.56 -0.33
CA GLY A 189 -15.47 24.63 1.00
C GLY A 189 -16.00 23.56 1.95
N ASP A 190 -16.52 22.44 1.44
CA ASP A 190 -17.12 21.39 2.26
C ASP A 190 -16.12 20.34 2.77
N GLY A 191 -14.82 20.50 2.44
CA GLY A 191 -13.74 19.59 2.82
C GLY A 191 -13.64 18.36 1.91
N ASN A 192 -14.37 18.30 0.80
CA ASN A 192 -14.24 17.26 -0.21
C ASN A 192 -13.44 17.75 -1.42
N ILE A 193 -12.66 16.83 -1.99
CA ILE A 193 -11.96 17.09 -3.25
C ILE A 193 -12.96 16.98 -4.40
N ASP A 194 -13.25 18.11 -5.05
CA ASP A 194 -14.18 18.25 -6.16
C ASP A 194 -13.60 19.10 -7.31
N VAL A 195 -14.32 19.11 -8.45
CA VAL A 195 -13.89 19.84 -9.65
C VAL A 195 -15.01 20.47 -10.44
N GLY A 196 -14.73 21.64 -11.02
CA GLY A 196 -15.58 22.30 -12.01
C GLY A 196 -16.27 23.57 -11.50
N THR A 197 -17.36 23.94 -12.17
CA THR A 197 -18.24 25.03 -11.73
C THR A 197 -19.48 24.45 -11.07
N GLU A 198 -19.43 24.22 -9.76
CA GLU A 198 -20.64 24.12 -8.96
C GLU A 198 -21.31 25.49 -9.01
N THR A 199 -22.50 25.61 -9.62
CA THR A 199 -23.24 26.87 -9.60
C THR A 199 -23.62 27.15 -8.15
N ASN A 200 -22.84 28.01 -7.50
CA ASN A 200 -23.00 28.52 -6.14
C ASN A 200 -24.32 29.29 -5.96
N THR A 201 -25.44 28.59 -6.16
CA THR A 201 -26.79 29.07 -5.84
C THR A 201 -27.21 28.32 -4.60
N ILE A 202 -26.63 28.74 -3.48
CA ILE A 202 -27.10 28.42 -2.13
C ILE A 202 -28.63 28.59 -2.12
N GLY A 203 -29.37 27.48 -2.08
CA GLY A 203 -30.84 27.49 -1.94
C GLY A 203 -31.67 26.78 -3.01
N THR A 204 -31.10 26.21 -4.08
CA THR A 204 -31.88 25.38 -5.03
C THR A 204 -31.26 24.02 -5.30
N GLY A 205 -31.09 23.22 -4.24
CA GLY A 205 -31.50 21.81 -4.23
C GLY A 205 -30.95 20.83 -5.27
N GLU A 206 -29.77 21.07 -5.86
CA GLU A 206 -28.98 20.00 -6.45
C GLU A 206 -27.80 19.76 -5.51
N PRO A 207 -27.68 18.58 -4.86
CA PRO A 207 -26.52 18.26 -4.03
C PRO A 207 -25.26 18.25 -4.90
N ALA A 208 -24.13 18.68 -4.35
CA ALA A 208 -22.82 18.54 -4.97
C ALA A 208 -22.71 17.14 -5.57
N ARG A 209 -22.69 17.08 -6.90
CA ARG A 209 -22.53 15.85 -7.66
C ARG A 209 -21.14 15.91 -8.25
N MET A 210 -20.12 15.65 -7.44
CA MET A 210 -19.09 14.65 -7.75
C MET A 210 -18.11 14.47 -6.59
N LEU A 211 -18.47 13.58 -5.67
CA LEU A 211 -17.50 12.86 -4.84
C LEU A 211 -16.66 11.95 -5.74
N GLN A 212 -15.58 12.52 -6.26
CA GLN A 212 -14.31 11.89 -6.63
C GLN A 212 -14.29 11.01 -7.89
N PRO A 213 -13.95 11.61 -9.03
CA PRO A 213 -13.41 10.88 -10.16
C PRO A 213 -11.88 10.60 -10.01
N ILE A 214 -11.35 10.67 -8.77
CA ILE A 214 -9.99 10.27 -8.36
C ILE A 214 -10.09 9.16 -7.30
N GLN A 215 -9.13 8.25 -7.28
CA GLN A 215 -9.05 7.21 -6.25
C GLN A 215 -7.90 7.55 -5.29
N ILE A 216 -8.23 7.91 -4.05
CA ILE A 216 -7.25 8.11 -2.98
C ILE A 216 -6.74 6.73 -2.52
N VAL A 217 -5.42 6.57 -2.55
CA VAL A 217 -4.70 5.36 -2.15
C VAL A 217 -4.23 5.46 -0.71
N ASP A 218 -3.69 6.61 -0.35
CA ASP A 218 -3.23 6.94 0.99
C ASP A 218 -3.35 8.44 1.23
N GLU A 219 -3.51 8.84 2.48
CA GLU A 219 -3.69 10.24 2.87
C GLU A 219 -3.03 10.50 4.23
N LEU A 220 -2.56 11.73 4.40
CA LEU A 220 -1.95 12.23 5.63
C LEU A 220 -2.33 13.71 5.75
N ALA A 221 -2.97 14.13 6.83
CA ALA A 221 -3.41 15.51 7.00
C ALA A 221 -3.26 16.04 8.42
N TRP A 222 -3.16 17.37 8.49
CA TRP A 222 -3.27 18.13 9.72
C TRP A 222 -3.82 19.53 9.48
N SER A 223 -4.45 20.08 10.52
CA SER A 223 -4.98 21.43 10.53
C SER A 223 -3.99 22.44 11.08
N ASN A 224 -3.89 23.59 10.43
CA ASN A 224 -3.28 24.78 10.99
C ASN A 224 -4.17 26.00 10.70
N GLY A 225 -4.34 26.87 11.70
CA GLY A 225 -5.10 28.11 11.54
C GLY A 225 -6.60 27.93 11.26
N GLY A 226 -7.18 26.74 11.48
CA GLY A 226 -8.57 26.44 11.13
C GLY A 226 -8.81 26.32 9.63
N GLY A 227 -7.78 25.94 8.86
CA GLY A 227 -7.95 25.54 7.47
C GLY A 227 -8.71 24.22 7.33
N LEU A 228 -9.04 23.85 6.10
CA LEU A 228 -9.74 22.60 5.78
C LEU A 228 -8.78 21.42 5.55
N GLU A 229 -9.19 20.23 5.96
CA GLU A 229 -8.45 18.98 5.72
C GLU A 229 -9.21 18.07 4.76
N TYR A 230 -8.47 17.42 3.86
CA TYR A 230 -9.05 16.61 2.79
C TYR A 230 -8.95 15.11 3.08
N THR A 231 -9.49 14.67 4.22
CA THR A 231 -9.40 13.27 4.70
C THR A 231 -10.70 12.48 4.53
N SER A 232 -10.62 11.16 4.65
CA SER A 232 -11.75 10.21 4.58
C SER A 232 -12.56 10.13 5.82
N SER A 233 -11.92 10.53 6.89
CA SER A 233 -12.47 10.61 8.21
C SER A 233 -11.48 11.42 9.01
N ARG A 234 -11.99 12.15 10.01
CA ARG A 234 -11.20 12.70 11.10
C ARG A 234 -10.23 11.70 11.76
N GLN A 235 -10.43 10.40 11.57
CA GLN A 235 -9.46 9.39 12.03
C GLN A 235 -8.09 9.48 11.32
N TYR A 236 -8.03 9.95 10.07
CA TYR A 236 -6.80 10.09 9.29
C TYR A 236 -6.14 11.47 9.43
N GLU A 237 -6.70 12.30 10.29
CA GLU A 237 -6.17 13.60 10.64
C GLU A 237 -5.34 13.49 11.92
N ILE A 238 -4.11 14.01 11.88
CA ILE A 238 -3.24 14.06 13.05
C ILE A 238 -3.86 15.00 14.10
N SER A 239 -4.12 16.24 13.74
CA SER A 239 -4.59 17.24 14.69
C SER A 239 -5.45 18.29 14.01
N ASP A 240 -6.52 18.69 14.71
CA ASP A 240 -7.37 19.85 14.41
C ASP A 240 -6.99 21.08 15.26
N THR A 241 -5.82 21.03 15.92
CA THR A 241 -5.42 22.07 16.89
C THR A 241 -4.88 23.30 16.16
N PRO A 242 -5.44 24.50 16.38
CA PRO A 242 -4.90 25.72 15.78
C PRO A 242 -3.44 25.95 16.18
N GLY A 243 -2.57 26.20 15.20
CA GLY A 243 -1.13 26.37 15.41
C GLY A 243 -0.32 25.08 15.32
N PHE A 244 -0.97 23.94 15.07
CA PHE A 244 -0.29 22.68 14.84
C PHE A 244 0.30 22.62 13.43
N ASN A 245 1.63 22.56 13.32
CA ASN A 245 2.31 22.77 12.05
C ASN A 245 3.65 22.00 11.95
N PRO A 246 3.64 20.65 11.98
CA PRO A 246 4.85 19.86 12.07
C PRO A 246 5.73 20.01 10.83
N ASP A 247 7.04 20.21 11.03
CA ASP A 247 8.03 20.19 9.95
C ASP A 247 8.14 18.80 9.29
N MET A 248 8.02 17.74 10.10
CA MET A 248 8.29 16.37 9.67
C MET A 248 7.32 15.35 10.25
N VAL A 249 7.02 14.34 9.44
CA VAL A 249 6.13 13.22 9.79
C VAL A 249 6.73 11.90 9.30
N SER A 250 6.72 10.87 10.14
CA SER A 250 7.19 9.51 9.81
C SER A 250 6.18 8.46 10.24
N ARG A 251 5.88 7.51 9.36
CA ARG A 251 4.92 6.43 9.63
C ARG A 251 5.56 5.30 10.43
N LEU A 252 5.05 5.01 11.63
CA LEU A 252 5.43 3.83 12.42
C LEU A 252 4.48 2.64 12.22
N ALA A 253 3.21 2.92 11.95
CA ALA A 253 2.19 1.90 11.77
C ALA A 253 1.22 2.29 10.65
N TYR A 254 0.53 1.29 10.10
CA TYR A 254 -0.51 1.50 9.10
C TYR A 254 -1.81 0.88 9.60
N TYR A 255 -2.51 1.60 10.47
CA TYR A 255 -3.82 1.17 10.93
C TYR A 255 -4.90 1.65 9.96
N CYS A 256 -5.87 0.80 9.66
CA CYS A 256 -7.05 1.22 8.88
C CYS A 256 -8.34 1.25 9.73
N SER A 257 -8.21 0.84 10.98
CA SER A 257 -9.22 1.05 12.00
C SER A 257 -8.52 1.52 13.26
N ASN A 258 -9.16 2.41 14.00
CA ASN A 258 -8.59 2.97 15.21
C ASN A 258 -8.25 1.84 16.20
N PRO A 259 -6.97 1.67 16.59
CA PRO A 259 -6.58 0.59 17.49
C PRO A 259 -6.99 0.89 18.95
N ARG A 260 -7.47 2.10 19.24
CA ARG A 260 -7.96 2.60 20.53
C ARG A 260 -6.95 2.40 21.65
N ARG A 261 -5.69 2.69 21.34
CA ARG A 261 -4.55 2.49 22.25
C ARG A 261 -4.42 3.62 23.25
N GLY A 262 -4.68 4.85 22.81
CA GLY A 262 -4.48 6.06 23.56
C GLY A 262 -5.70 6.89 23.82
N HIS A 263 -5.43 7.97 24.54
CA HIS A 263 -6.33 9.05 24.82
C HIS A 263 -5.57 10.36 24.65
N ARG A 264 -6.27 11.37 24.13
CA ARG A 264 -5.78 12.74 24.05
C ARG A 264 -6.74 13.68 24.77
N THR A 265 -6.25 14.82 25.20
CA THR A 265 -7.09 15.89 25.68
C THR A 265 -7.45 16.81 24.52
N VAL A 266 -8.69 17.29 24.51
CA VAL A 266 -9.20 18.25 23.53
C VAL A 266 -9.83 19.41 24.28
N GLY A 267 -9.48 20.63 23.90
CA GLY A 267 -10.04 21.87 24.45
C GLY A 267 -8.97 22.92 24.76
N ASN A 268 -9.37 24.19 24.72
CA ASN A 268 -8.44 25.32 24.90
C ASN A 268 -8.06 25.53 26.36
N ALA A 269 -6.84 26.04 26.60
CA ALA A 269 -6.39 26.51 27.90
C ALA A 269 -7.44 27.41 28.58
N GLY A 270 -7.89 26.98 29.77
CA GLY A 270 -8.89 27.70 30.57
C GLY A 270 -10.34 27.23 30.41
N ASN A 271 -10.63 26.31 29.49
CA ASN A 271 -11.89 25.56 29.44
C ASN A 271 -11.72 24.14 30.03
N PRO A 272 -12.80 23.49 30.49
CA PRO A 272 -12.73 22.08 30.84
C PRO A 272 -12.31 21.28 29.60
N PHE A 273 -11.16 20.59 29.69
CA PHE A 273 -10.74 19.66 28.65
C PHE A 273 -11.69 18.45 28.62
N THR A 274 -11.86 17.88 27.44
CA THR A 274 -12.51 16.59 27.24
C THR A 274 -11.45 15.55 26.89
N THR A 275 -11.63 14.33 27.37
CA THR A 275 -10.78 13.22 26.95
C THR A 275 -11.40 12.51 25.77
N GLU A 276 -10.63 12.36 24.72
CA GLU A 276 -11.00 11.62 23.52
C GLU A 276 -10.05 10.44 23.32
N ILE A 277 -10.47 9.49 22.50
CA ILE A 277 -9.58 8.41 22.05
C ILE A 277 -8.70 8.97 20.94
N THR A 278 -7.41 8.63 20.93
CA THR A 278 -6.49 8.99 19.84
C THR A 278 -7.01 8.52 18.48
N SER A 279 -6.70 9.25 17.41
CA SER A 279 -7.11 8.93 16.04
C SER A 279 -6.28 7.76 15.45
N ILE A 280 -6.59 7.35 14.22
CA ILE A 280 -5.72 6.42 13.48
C ILE A 280 -4.37 7.09 13.21
N ALA A 281 -4.38 8.36 12.83
CA ALA A 281 -3.18 9.12 12.51
C ALA A 281 -2.27 9.29 13.74
N ASP A 282 -2.84 9.64 14.91
CA ASP A 282 -2.10 9.73 16.18
C ASP A 282 -1.31 8.44 16.47
N GLU A 283 -1.91 7.29 16.17
CA GLU A 283 -1.28 5.99 16.43
C GLU A 283 -0.40 5.50 15.28
N SER A 284 -0.48 6.12 14.10
CA SER A 284 0.23 5.69 12.89
C SER A 284 1.53 6.46 12.66
N PHE A 285 1.68 7.66 13.21
CA PHE A 285 2.76 8.58 12.86
C PHE A 285 3.51 9.14 14.07
N ILE A 286 4.80 9.41 13.89
CA ILE A 286 5.57 10.38 14.68
C ILE A 286 5.57 11.70 13.93
N TYR A 287 5.36 12.80 14.63
CA TYR A 287 5.39 14.13 14.04
C TYR A 287 5.99 15.17 14.98
N GLY A 288 6.55 16.22 14.40
CA GLY A 288 7.08 17.36 15.15
C GLY A 288 8.06 18.20 14.36
N GLU A 289 8.86 18.96 15.10
CA GLU A 289 9.80 19.95 14.57
C GLU A 289 11.17 19.34 14.27
N MET A 290 11.86 19.91 13.29
CA MET A 290 13.27 19.63 13.04
C MET A 290 14.17 20.28 14.08
N ILE A 291 15.29 19.62 14.42
CA ILE A 291 16.39 20.28 15.13
C ILE A 291 17.12 21.21 14.14
N THR A 292 16.66 22.46 14.04
CA THR A 292 17.18 23.51 13.14
C THR A 292 18.53 24.10 13.57
N SER A 293 19.42 23.32 14.20
CA SER A 293 20.75 23.80 14.55
C SER A 293 21.72 23.63 13.38
N LEU A 294 22.01 24.71 12.64
CA LEU A 294 23.22 24.77 11.82
C LEU A 294 24.46 24.86 12.72
N PRO A 295 25.57 24.16 12.40
CA PRO A 295 25.81 23.33 11.20
C PRO A 295 25.12 21.96 11.28
N ILE A 296 24.89 21.32 10.11
CA ILE A 296 24.38 19.93 9.97
C ILE A 296 25.12 19.05 10.99
N SER A 297 24.43 18.69 12.06
CA SER A 297 24.90 17.79 13.09
C SER A 297 24.31 16.41 12.85
N ALA A 298 24.78 15.40 13.58
CA ALA A 298 24.14 14.08 13.59
C ALA A 298 22.69 14.13 14.12
N ASP A 299 22.27 15.26 14.68
CA ASP A 299 20.93 15.47 15.21
C ASP A 299 20.00 16.21 14.24
N PHE A 300 20.49 16.65 13.06
CA PHE A 300 19.70 17.45 12.13
C PHE A 300 18.39 16.77 11.70
N PHE A 301 18.43 15.45 11.48
CA PHE A 301 17.27 14.65 11.10
C PHE A 301 16.49 14.06 12.27
N LYS A 302 16.88 14.41 13.51
CA LYS A 302 16.13 13.96 14.68
C LYS A 302 14.96 14.91 14.92
N TYR A 303 13.91 14.31 15.44
CA TYR A 303 12.76 15.01 15.98
C TYR A 303 13.17 15.82 17.22
N LYS A 304 12.71 17.06 17.34
CA LYS A 304 13.03 17.92 18.48
C LYS A 304 12.21 17.53 19.72
N THR A 305 12.69 16.54 20.48
CA THR A 305 12.00 15.97 21.66
C THR A 305 12.10 16.82 22.95
N ALA A 306 12.59 18.06 22.90
CA ALA A 306 12.91 18.85 24.10
C ALA A 306 11.73 19.69 24.62
N ILE A 307 11.69 19.89 25.95
CA ILE A 307 10.74 20.70 26.73
C ILE A 307 10.35 22.03 26.06
N ASP A 308 9.03 22.24 25.93
CA ASP A 308 8.36 23.51 25.62
C ASP A 308 8.77 24.62 26.58
N VAL A 309 9.33 25.69 26.01
CA VAL A 309 9.65 26.86 26.83
C VAL A 309 9.27 28.20 26.24
N MET A 310 8.84 28.34 24.98
CA MET A 310 8.46 29.68 24.48
C MET A 310 7.42 29.75 23.35
N SER A 311 6.77 28.65 22.96
CA SER A 311 5.66 28.70 21.97
C SER A 311 4.40 27.95 22.37
N GLY A 312 4.39 27.16 23.46
CA GLY A 312 3.20 26.39 23.85
C GLY A 312 3.02 25.10 23.04
N PHE A 313 3.97 24.75 22.18
CA PHE A 313 4.01 23.46 21.48
C PHE A 313 5.46 23.17 21.11
N THR A 314 6.23 22.54 22.01
CA THR A 314 7.44 21.82 21.58
C THR A 314 7.55 20.49 22.31
N THR A 315 6.71 19.55 21.91
CA THR A 315 6.99 18.13 22.12
C THR A 315 6.68 17.40 20.83
N THR A 316 7.57 16.52 20.44
CA THR A 316 7.28 15.53 19.41
C THR A 316 6.14 14.66 19.92
N LYS A 317 5.14 14.45 19.09
CA LYS A 317 4.08 13.52 19.43
C LYS A 317 4.32 12.22 18.70
N ALA A 318 3.97 11.13 19.36
CA ALA A 318 4.20 9.79 18.87
C ALA A 318 3.05 8.86 19.31
N PRO A 319 2.96 7.65 18.75
CA PRO A 319 1.92 6.70 19.16
C PRO A 319 1.97 6.38 20.65
N THR A 320 0.85 5.92 21.18
CA THR A 320 0.70 5.71 22.63
C THR A 320 1.63 4.60 23.16
N ASP A 321 2.36 4.91 24.23
CA ASP A 321 3.09 3.95 25.05
C ASP A 321 2.14 3.19 25.98
N LEU A 322 1.74 1.99 25.54
CA LEU A 322 0.90 1.10 26.35
C LEU A 322 1.57 0.58 27.62
N SER A 323 2.89 0.74 27.76
CA SER A 323 3.65 0.36 28.95
C SER A 323 3.69 1.46 30.01
N ALA A 324 3.33 2.69 29.64
CA ALA A 324 3.28 3.81 30.55
C ALA A 324 2.17 3.67 31.60
N ALA A 325 2.33 4.40 32.70
CA ALA A 325 1.36 4.41 33.78
C ALA A 325 0.14 5.25 33.39
N ALA A 326 -1.05 4.69 33.60
CA ALA A 326 -2.31 5.34 33.25
C ALA A 326 -2.72 6.47 34.23
N TYR A 327 -3.66 7.29 33.80
CA TYR A 327 -4.22 8.44 34.49
C TYR A 327 -5.72 8.24 34.77
N ASP A 328 -6.31 9.06 35.65
CA ASP A 328 -7.74 9.04 35.96
C ASP A 328 -8.57 10.09 35.22
N ALA A 329 -7.95 10.82 34.29
CA ALA A 329 -8.54 11.99 33.60
C ALA A 329 -9.04 13.10 34.54
N SER A 330 -8.59 13.13 35.81
CA SER A 330 -8.93 14.21 36.74
C SER A 330 -8.22 15.53 36.42
N CYS A 331 -7.18 15.44 35.59
CA CYS A 331 -6.40 16.56 35.12
C CYS A 331 -5.75 16.19 33.78
N ASP A 332 -5.27 17.20 33.05
CA ASP A 332 -4.62 17.04 31.76
C ASP A 332 -3.11 16.79 31.96
N PRO A 333 -2.60 15.58 31.69
CA PRO A 333 -1.17 15.29 31.80
C PRO A 333 -0.36 15.81 30.60
N GLU A 334 -1.03 16.21 29.52
CA GLU A 334 -0.45 16.81 28.32
C GLU A 334 -0.88 18.28 28.16
N PRO A 335 -0.60 19.18 29.12
CA PRO A 335 -0.84 20.58 28.85
C PRO A 335 0.25 21.04 27.90
N ASP A 336 -0.09 21.11 26.61
CA ASP A 336 0.74 21.77 25.60
C ASP A 336 1.13 23.19 26.08
N ASP A 337 0.34 23.82 26.97
CA ASP A 337 0.54 25.20 27.43
C ASP A 337 1.12 25.43 28.86
N ALA A 338 1.27 24.42 29.74
CA ALA A 338 1.94 24.58 31.06
C ALA A 338 1.91 23.29 31.91
N PRO A 339 3.02 22.84 32.52
CA PRO A 339 2.99 21.69 33.44
C PRO A 339 2.08 21.98 34.63
N ASN A 340 0.86 21.44 34.59
CA ASN A 340 0.01 21.36 35.77
C ASN A 340 0.73 20.44 36.75
N ALA A 341 1.41 21.04 37.73
CA ALA A 341 2.24 20.39 38.75
C ALA A 341 1.47 19.45 39.70
N GLY A 342 0.31 18.93 39.29
CA GLY A 342 -0.54 17.99 40.02
C GLY A 342 -0.99 16.77 39.20
N CYS A 343 -0.66 16.67 37.90
CA CYS A 343 -0.97 15.47 37.12
C CYS A 343 0.10 14.42 37.30
N ALA A 344 -0.19 13.45 38.16
CA ALA A 344 0.61 12.25 38.30
C ALA A 344 -0.21 11.05 37.80
N PRO A 345 0.42 10.07 37.14
CA PRO A 345 -0.25 8.83 36.83
C PRO A 345 -0.69 8.15 38.12
N ILE A 346 -1.83 7.46 38.07
CA ILE A 346 -2.42 6.79 39.22
C ILE A 346 -2.50 5.28 38.99
N SER A 347 -2.21 4.50 40.03
CA SER A 347 -2.37 3.05 39.96
C SER A 347 -3.83 2.69 39.72
N GLY A 348 -4.12 2.07 38.56
CA GLY A 348 -5.48 1.72 38.15
C GLY A 348 -6.23 2.83 37.40
N GLY A 349 -5.52 3.86 36.92
CA GLY A 349 -6.05 4.79 35.93
C GLY A 349 -6.59 4.08 34.69
N GLY A 350 -7.59 4.68 34.03
CA GLY A 350 -8.22 4.14 32.83
C GLY A 350 -7.74 4.77 31.52
N TYR A 351 -6.94 5.84 31.60
CA TYR A 351 -6.59 6.69 30.47
C TYR A 351 -5.08 6.67 30.19
N GLN A 352 -4.72 6.49 28.93
CA GLN A 352 -3.33 6.42 28.45
C GLN A 352 -3.04 7.67 27.63
N TYR A 353 -2.19 8.55 28.15
CA TYR A 353 -1.84 9.83 27.51
C TYR A 353 -0.34 9.95 27.21
N THR A 354 0.44 8.91 27.50
CA THR A 354 1.89 8.99 27.37
C THR A 354 2.29 8.44 26.02
N ASP A 355 2.94 9.29 25.23
CA ASP A 355 3.54 8.93 23.96
C ASP A 355 4.77 8.05 24.16
N ILE A 356 5.06 7.22 23.16
CA ILE A 356 6.27 6.41 23.12
C ILE A 356 7.52 7.29 23.06
N ASP A 357 8.56 6.89 23.80
CA ASP A 357 9.84 7.59 23.75
C ASP A 357 10.50 7.40 22.37
N VAL A 358 10.57 8.50 21.64
CA VAL A 358 11.19 8.63 20.31
C VAL A 358 12.54 9.34 20.35
N THR A 359 13.15 9.45 21.54
CA THR A 359 14.50 10.01 21.66
C THR A 359 15.48 9.28 20.73
N ASP A 360 16.23 10.01 19.92
CA ASP A 360 17.15 9.47 18.90
C ASP A 360 16.47 8.82 17.68
N PHE A 361 15.14 8.83 17.56
CA PHE A 361 14.47 8.55 16.29
C PHE A 361 14.78 9.69 15.31
N ALA A 362 15.11 9.32 14.07
CA ALA A 362 15.52 10.25 13.03
C ALA A 362 14.89 9.85 11.70
N ILE A 363 14.64 10.85 10.85
CA ILE A 363 14.26 10.61 9.46
C ILE A 363 15.48 10.18 8.64
N THR A 364 15.37 9.10 7.86
CA THR A 364 16.46 8.53 7.05
C THR A 364 15.95 8.22 5.65
N PRO A 365 15.97 9.20 4.74
CA PRO A 365 15.49 9.02 3.38
C PRO A 365 16.10 7.78 2.71
N GLY A 366 15.26 6.88 2.26
CA GLY A 366 15.59 5.65 1.56
C GLY A 366 15.94 4.47 2.45
N THR A 367 15.84 4.58 3.77
CA THR A 367 16.03 3.46 4.70
C THR A 367 14.97 3.44 5.78
N PHE A 368 14.85 2.30 6.46
CA PHE A 368 13.96 2.24 7.61
C PHE A 368 14.53 3.02 8.80
N ASN A 369 13.71 3.91 9.36
CA ASN A 369 14.00 4.71 10.56
C ASN A 369 13.80 3.92 11.85
N ASP A 370 14.39 2.74 12.01
CA ASP A 370 14.22 2.06 13.30
C ASP A 370 14.94 2.81 14.41
N HIS A 371 14.27 2.95 15.55
CA HIS A 371 14.92 3.49 16.73
C HIS A 371 16.09 2.57 17.13
N PRO A 372 17.29 3.13 17.39
CA PRO A 372 18.50 2.33 17.60
C PRO A 372 18.48 1.43 18.84
N THR A 373 17.59 1.68 19.79
CA THR A 373 17.56 1.03 21.12
C THR A 373 16.15 0.66 21.58
N ASN A 374 15.11 1.33 21.11
CA ASN A 374 13.72 1.04 21.45
C ASN A 374 13.06 0.19 20.35
N ALA A 375 13.01 -1.13 20.55
CA ALA A 375 12.43 -2.04 19.57
C ALA A 375 10.91 -1.85 19.35
N ASN A 376 10.23 -1.07 20.19
CA ASN A 376 8.82 -0.73 20.01
C ASN A 376 8.60 0.45 19.05
N VAL A 377 9.68 1.16 18.69
CA VAL A 377 9.66 2.27 17.72
C VAL A 377 10.37 1.77 16.46
N GLN A 378 9.61 1.04 15.65
CA GLN A 378 10.06 0.54 14.36
C GLN A 378 9.20 1.13 13.27
N GLN A 379 9.82 1.49 12.16
CA GLN A 379 9.07 2.01 11.03
C GLN A 379 8.18 0.91 10.44
N PHE A 380 7.04 1.33 9.91
CA PHE A 380 6.09 0.44 9.27
C PHE A 380 6.76 -0.38 8.16
N ARG A 381 6.41 -1.67 8.08
CA ARG A 381 6.87 -2.60 7.06
C ARG A 381 5.72 -3.42 6.53
N PHE A 382 5.68 -3.61 5.22
CA PHE A 382 4.76 -4.59 4.65
C PHE A 382 5.21 -6.00 5.04
N VAL A 383 4.38 -6.70 5.82
CA VAL A 383 4.60 -8.11 6.17
C VAL A 383 3.75 -8.98 5.26
N ARG A 384 4.38 -9.99 4.67
CA ARG A 384 3.69 -10.88 3.75
C ARG A 384 2.69 -11.76 4.46
N GLY A 385 1.42 -11.68 4.06
CA GLY A 385 0.32 -12.47 4.60
C GLY A 385 -0.36 -11.86 5.84
N ASP A 386 0.12 -10.70 6.30
CA ASP A 386 -0.46 -9.93 7.40
C ASP A 386 -1.46 -8.92 6.82
N PHE A 387 -2.71 -9.38 6.65
CA PHE A 387 -3.75 -8.67 5.89
C PHE A 387 -4.41 -7.56 6.68
N ASN A 388 -4.28 -7.57 8.01
CA ASN A 388 -4.78 -6.51 8.87
C ASN A 388 -3.68 -5.50 9.28
N VAL A 389 -2.43 -5.76 8.92
CA VAL A 389 -1.26 -4.90 9.14
C VAL A 389 -0.92 -4.75 10.63
N ASP A 390 -1.15 -5.81 11.42
CA ASP A 390 -0.87 -5.86 12.85
C ASP A 390 0.49 -6.49 13.21
N GLY A 391 1.25 -6.89 12.18
CA GLY A 391 2.54 -7.56 12.29
C GLY A 391 2.44 -9.09 12.36
N LEU A 392 1.25 -9.69 12.36
CA LEU A 392 1.03 -11.12 12.62
C LEU A 392 0.19 -11.78 11.52
N VAL A 393 0.80 -12.69 10.75
CA VAL A 393 0.09 -13.55 9.79
C VAL A 393 -0.75 -14.60 10.53
N ASN A 394 -2.07 -14.41 10.60
CA ASN A 394 -2.95 -15.29 11.37
C ASN A 394 -4.37 -15.45 10.75
N HIS A 395 -5.27 -16.09 11.49
CA HIS A 395 -6.63 -16.42 11.04
C HIS A 395 -7.57 -15.20 10.89
N ILE A 396 -7.23 -14.07 11.53
CA ILE A 396 -7.93 -12.81 11.32
C ILE A 396 -7.72 -12.35 9.89
N ASP A 397 -6.49 -12.48 9.40
CA ASP A 397 -6.09 -12.12 8.05
C ASP A 397 -6.75 -13.00 7.00
N GLU A 398 -6.80 -14.31 7.23
CA GLU A 398 -7.55 -15.25 6.39
C GLU A 398 -9.03 -14.85 6.28
N ARG A 399 -9.66 -14.50 7.41
CA ARG A 399 -11.07 -14.10 7.42
C ARG A 399 -11.29 -12.80 6.64
N MET A 400 -10.38 -11.84 6.79
CA MET A 400 -10.44 -10.59 6.04
C MET A 400 -10.40 -10.83 4.53
N ILE A 401 -9.54 -11.72 4.04
CA ILE A 401 -9.52 -12.09 2.62
C ILE A 401 -10.85 -12.74 2.23
N LEU A 402 -11.30 -13.75 2.97
CA LEU A 402 -12.49 -14.54 2.63
C LEU A 402 -13.76 -13.69 2.51
N ASP A 403 -13.89 -12.65 3.34
CA ASP A 403 -15.03 -11.72 3.31
C ASP A 403 -15.00 -10.77 2.09
N ARG A 404 -13.89 -10.72 1.33
CA ARG A 404 -13.63 -9.75 0.25
C ARG A 404 -13.36 -10.37 -1.12
N ILE A 405 -13.40 -11.70 -1.23
CA ILE A 405 -13.24 -12.38 -2.52
C ILE A 405 -14.33 -11.94 -3.50
N GLY A 406 -13.91 -11.49 -4.69
CA GLY A 406 -14.78 -11.07 -5.78
C GLY A 406 -14.92 -9.56 -5.96
N TRP A 407 -14.24 -8.76 -5.13
CA TRP A 407 -14.15 -7.31 -5.30
C TRP A 407 -12.90 -6.96 -6.14
N GLY A 408 -12.99 -5.93 -6.98
CA GLY A 408 -11.93 -5.50 -7.91
C GLY A 408 -11.55 -4.02 -7.79
N LEU A 409 -10.33 -3.67 -8.20
CA LEU A 409 -9.77 -2.29 -8.17
C LEU A 409 -10.71 -1.23 -8.75
N ASP A 410 -11.51 -1.65 -9.73
CA ASP A 410 -12.36 -0.80 -10.55
C ASP A 410 -13.86 -0.95 -10.19
N ASP A 411 -14.18 -1.44 -8.98
CA ASP A 411 -15.56 -1.49 -8.50
C ASP A 411 -16.10 -0.08 -8.24
N THR A 412 -17.13 0.28 -8.98
CA THR A 412 -17.93 1.50 -8.79
C THR A 412 -19.17 1.19 -7.94
N ASP A 413 -19.74 2.19 -7.27
CA ASP A 413 -21.10 2.05 -6.72
C ASP A 413 -22.13 1.75 -7.84
N VAL A 414 -23.36 1.44 -7.45
CA VAL A 414 -24.50 1.24 -8.36
C VAL A 414 -24.74 2.41 -9.32
N ASP A 415 -24.27 3.60 -8.96
CA ASP A 415 -24.43 4.84 -9.73
C ASP A 415 -23.21 5.17 -10.61
N GLY A 416 -22.18 4.30 -10.63
CA GLY A 416 -20.95 4.53 -11.39
C GLY A 416 -19.98 5.53 -10.77
N THR A 417 -20.32 6.08 -9.59
CA THR A 417 -19.41 6.86 -8.75
C THR A 417 -18.38 5.92 -8.12
N TRP A 418 -17.13 6.35 -8.08
CA TRP A 418 -16.13 5.65 -7.31
C TRP A 418 -16.51 5.77 -5.84
N LEU A 419 -16.83 4.64 -5.20
CA LEU A 419 -16.90 4.65 -3.74
C LEU A 419 -15.52 5.06 -3.25
N ARG A 420 -15.46 5.98 -2.27
CA ARG A 420 -14.23 6.18 -1.51
C ARG A 420 -13.84 4.82 -0.97
N GLN A 421 -12.87 4.21 -1.63
CA GLN A 421 -12.41 2.88 -1.29
C GLN A 421 -11.69 3.06 0.02
N GLY A 422 -12.45 2.91 1.12
CA GLY A 422 -11.90 3.07 2.45
C GLY A 422 -10.66 2.17 2.58
N PRO A 423 -9.75 2.47 3.51
CA PRO A 423 -8.47 1.78 3.58
C PRO A 423 -8.62 0.26 3.78
N GLU A 424 -9.77 -0.23 4.27
CA GLU A 424 -10.14 -1.65 4.27
C GLU A 424 -10.23 -2.31 2.87
N PHE A 425 -10.61 -1.57 1.83
CA PHE A 425 -10.57 -2.05 0.46
C PHE A 425 -9.16 -1.95 -0.14
N GLN A 426 -8.46 -0.84 0.14
CA GLN A 426 -7.04 -0.72 -0.18
C GLN A 426 -6.31 -1.96 0.34
N LYS A 427 -6.45 -2.37 1.62
CA LYS A 427 -5.94 -3.63 2.23
C LYS A 427 -6.08 -4.88 1.39
N THR A 428 -7.27 -5.12 0.87
CA THR A 428 -7.56 -6.33 0.11
C THR A 428 -6.75 -6.34 -1.19
N LEU A 429 -6.56 -5.17 -1.79
CA LEU A 429 -5.77 -4.97 -2.99
C LEU A 429 -4.26 -5.00 -2.72
N MET A 430 -3.81 -4.52 -1.54
CA MET A 430 -2.40 -4.47 -1.14
C MET A 430 -1.71 -5.83 -1.28
N MET A 431 -2.47 -6.92 -1.16
CA MET A 431 -1.89 -8.21 -0.80
C MET A 431 -2.35 -9.40 -1.64
N LEU A 432 -3.21 -9.18 -2.63
CA LEU A 432 -3.39 -10.13 -3.73
C LEU A 432 -2.08 -10.36 -4.54
N GLU A 433 -1.07 -9.51 -4.33
CA GLU A 433 0.11 -9.34 -5.20
C GLU A 433 1.48 -9.45 -4.51
N MET A 434 1.54 -9.93 -3.27
CA MET A 434 2.81 -10.11 -2.56
C MET A 434 3.57 -11.39 -2.97
N ASP A 435 4.77 -11.21 -3.53
CA ASP A 435 5.69 -12.25 -4.00
C ASP A 435 6.12 -13.21 -2.87
N MET A 436 6.17 -14.50 -3.18
CA MET A 436 6.59 -15.52 -2.22
C MET A 436 8.06 -15.53 -1.86
N ALA A 437 8.90 -14.86 -2.62
CA ALA A 437 10.35 -14.88 -2.44
C ALA A 437 10.88 -13.93 -1.36
N ASP A 438 10.11 -12.93 -0.91
CA ASP A 438 10.60 -11.84 -0.05
C ASP A 438 10.49 -12.08 1.47
N THR A 439 10.44 -13.34 1.92
CA THR A 439 10.40 -13.63 3.37
C THR A 439 11.80 -13.67 3.99
N ALA A 440 12.08 -12.73 4.89
CA ALA A 440 13.09 -12.92 5.91
C ALA A 440 12.52 -13.85 7.00
N SER A 441 13.02 -15.09 7.02
CA SER A 441 12.94 -16.07 8.12
C SER A 441 11.62 -16.18 8.89
N VAL A 442 10.56 -16.67 8.24
CA VAL A 442 9.46 -17.30 8.99
C VAL A 442 9.94 -18.70 9.43
N ASN A 443 9.74 -19.05 10.70
CA ASN A 443 10.15 -20.34 11.26
C ASN A 443 9.52 -21.48 10.44
N SER A 444 10.34 -22.47 10.05
CA SER A 444 9.91 -23.58 9.18
C SER A 444 8.74 -24.39 9.72
N ASP A 445 8.49 -24.31 11.03
CA ASP A 445 7.40 -25.01 11.69
C ASP A 445 6.02 -24.43 11.37
N ASP A 446 5.91 -23.11 11.17
CA ASP A 446 4.65 -22.45 10.79
C ASP A 446 4.32 -22.68 9.30
N LEU A 447 5.35 -22.73 8.44
CA LEU A 447 5.20 -23.11 7.04
C LEU A 447 4.67 -24.56 6.92
N ASN A 448 5.22 -25.50 7.71
CA ASN A 448 4.83 -26.91 7.64
C ASN A 448 3.40 -27.17 8.15
N ALA A 449 2.92 -26.40 9.13
CA ALA A 449 1.52 -26.45 9.57
C ALA A 449 0.56 -25.93 8.48
N PHE A 450 0.94 -24.85 7.78
CA PHE A 450 0.17 -24.31 6.66
C PHE A 450 0.17 -25.25 5.44
N TYR A 451 1.30 -25.90 5.12
CA TYR A 451 1.38 -26.89 4.04
C TYR A 451 0.61 -28.19 4.35
N ALA A 452 0.52 -28.60 5.62
CA ALA A 452 -0.24 -29.79 6.00
C ALA A 452 -1.76 -29.62 5.82
N GLU A 453 -2.28 -28.39 5.89
CA GLU A 453 -3.68 -28.07 5.62
C GLU A 453 -3.94 -27.67 4.15
N CYS A 454 -2.95 -27.09 3.47
CA CYS A 454 -3.03 -26.73 2.05
C CYS A 454 -2.85 -27.92 1.08
N ALA A 455 -2.26 -29.04 1.53
CA ALA A 455 -2.06 -30.26 0.72
C ALA A 455 -3.36 -30.97 0.25
N VAL A 456 -4.54 -30.44 0.57
CA VAL A 456 -5.84 -30.91 0.06
C VAL A 456 -6.33 -30.09 -1.15
N CYS A 457 -5.69 -28.96 -1.48
CA CYS A 457 -6.07 -28.11 -2.60
C CYS A 457 -5.10 -28.28 -3.77
N GLY A 458 -5.47 -29.15 -4.71
CA GLY A 458 -4.83 -29.26 -6.02
C GLY A 458 -4.94 -27.93 -6.79
N VAL A 459 -3.86 -27.17 -6.79
CA VAL A 459 -3.65 -26.08 -7.74
C VAL A 459 -3.42 -26.74 -9.10
N ALA A 460 -4.19 -26.36 -10.12
CA ALA A 460 -3.96 -26.79 -11.50
C ALA A 460 -2.60 -26.25 -11.96
N THR A 461 -1.55 -27.07 -11.80
CA THR A 461 -0.24 -26.82 -12.39
C THR A 461 -0.27 -27.21 -13.87
N ASN A 462 0.42 -26.41 -14.69
CA ASN A 462 0.98 -26.77 -15.99
C ASN A 462 0.90 -28.26 -16.36
N ALA A 463 0.35 -28.57 -17.55
CA ALA A 463 0.31 -29.89 -18.20
C ALA A 463 0.88 -31.04 -17.33
N GLU A 464 -0.01 -31.73 -16.64
CA GLU A 464 0.33 -32.82 -15.72
C GLU A 464 1.01 -34.00 -16.44
N ILE A 465 0.81 -34.13 -17.76
CA ILE A 465 1.45 -35.14 -18.61
C ILE A 465 2.75 -34.59 -19.21
N ARG A 466 3.86 -35.30 -18.99
CA ARG A 466 5.17 -35.01 -19.57
C ARG A 466 5.67 -36.18 -20.40
N ILE A 467 6.36 -35.89 -21.50
CA ILE A 467 7.21 -36.90 -22.15
C ILE A 467 8.42 -37.10 -21.24
N THR A 468 8.57 -38.29 -20.67
CA THR A 468 9.61 -38.62 -19.69
C THR A 468 10.72 -39.49 -20.27
N GLU A 469 10.43 -40.24 -21.32
CA GLU A 469 11.40 -41.05 -22.05
C GLU A 469 11.01 -41.14 -23.53
N TYR A 470 12.01 -41.25 -24.40
CA TYR A 470 11.83 -41.62 -25.79
C TYR A 470 13.05 -42.43 -26.27
N MET A 471 12.85 -43.34 -27.21
CA MET A 471 13.91 -44.17 -27.77
C MET A 471 13.72 -44.38 -29.27
N TYR A 472 14.68 -43.90 -30.05
CA TYR A 472 14.64 -43.95 -31.52
C TYR A 472 14.95 -45.35 -32.09
N THR A 473 15.68 -46.20 -31.37
CA THR A 473 15.97 -47.59 -31.77
C THR A 473 16.31 -48.45 -30.55
N GLY A 474 15.53 -49.53 -30.34
CA GLY A 474 15.66 -50.41 -29.17
C GLY A 474 15.48 -51.90 -29.50
N ASN A 475 15.56 -52.74 -28.48
CA ASN A 475 15.29 -54.17 -28.60
C ASN A 475 13.77 -54.41 -28.65
N GLY A 476 13.14 -54.12 -29.79
CA GLY A 476 11.71 -54.33 -30.01
C GLY A 476 10.88 -53.07 -30.28
N ASP A 477 11.41 -52.12 -31.08
CA ASP A 477 10.73 -50.93 -31.66
C ASP A 477 10.95 -49.57 -30.93
N GLU A 478 10.72 -48.44 -31.62
CA GLU A 478 10.76 -47.09 -31.03
C GLU A 478 9.55 -46.87 -30.10
N PHE A 479 9.76 -46.06 -29.05
CA PHE A 479 8.70 -45.71 -28.11
C PHE A 479 8.85 -44.31 -27.52
N ILE A 480 7.73 -43.78 -27.06
CA ILE A 480 7.62 -42.55 -26.27
C ILE A 480 6.85 -42.86 -24.99
N GLU A 481 7.40 -42.48 -23.85
CA GLU A 481 6.76 -42.57 -22.54
C GLU A 481 6.18 -41.21 -22.13
N PHE A 482 4.93 -41.26 -21.64
CA PHE A 482 4.27 -40.14 -20.97
C PHE A 482 4.06 -40.47 -19.50
N THR A 483 4.42 -39.57 -18.59
CA THR A 483 4.12 -39.69 -17.16
C THR A 483 3.21 -38.57 -16.70
N ASN A 484 2.20 -38.94 -15.91
CA ASN A 484 1.48 -37.96 -15.09
C ASN A 484 2.33 -37.58 -13.89
N VAL A 485 3.03 -36.44 -13.97
CA VAL A 485 3.82 -35.86 -12.87
C VAL A 485 2.97 -34.98 -11.95
N GLY A 486 1.69 -34.80 -12.27
CA GLY A 486 0.73 -34.05 -11.48
C GLY A 486 0.19 -34.84 -10.30
N ALA A 487 -0.59 -34.14 -9.46
CA ALA A 487 -1.23 -34.71 -8.29
C ALA A 487 -2.65 -35.22 -8.56
N THR A 488 -3.21 -34.96 -9.76
CA THR A 488 -4.57 -35.38 -10.12
C THR A 488 -4.60 -36.36 -11.30
N PRO A 489 -5.58 -37.27 -11.40
CA PRO A 489 -5.72 -38.14 -12.56
C PRO A 489 -6.04 -37.35 -13.83
N VAL A 490 -5.37 -37.67 -14.94
CA VAL A 490 -5.57 -37.01 -16.25
C VAL A 490 -6.35 -37.93 -17.19
N ASP A 491 -7.48 -37.46 -17.72
CA ASP A 491 -8.20 -38.15 -18.80
C ASP A 491 -7.58 -37.81 -20.16
N MET A 492 -7.00 -38.82 -20.83
CA MET A 492 -6.34 -38.70 -22.13
C MET A 492 -7.32 -38.72 -23.31
N SER A 493 -8.63 -38.71 -23.07
CA SER A 493 -9.64 -38.65 -24.14
C SER A 493 -9.47 -37.39 -25.00
N GLY A 494 -9.24 -37.58 -26.31
CA GLY A 494 -9.01 -36.51 -27.28
C GLY A 494 -7.57 -35.98 -27.33
N PHE A 495 -6.66 -36.53 -26.51
CA PHE A 495 -5.23 -36.25 -26.67
C PHE A 495 -4.72 -36.94 -27.94
N SER A 496 -3.74 -36.30 -28.59
CA SER A 496 -3.07 -36.90 -29.75
C SER A 496 -1.57 -36.60 -29.72
N TYR A 497 -0.81 -37.45 -30.39
CA TYR A 497 0.62 -37.30 -30.60
C TYR A 497 0.93 -37.08 -32.07
N ASP A 498 1.87 -36.18 -32.33
CA ASP A 498 2.50 -35.93 -33.62
C ASP A 498 3.96 -35.55 -33.32
N ASP A 499 4.91 -36.21 -33.98
CA ASP A 499 6.33 -36.11 -33.71
C ASP A 499 6.95 -34.83 -34.33
N SER A 500 6.46 -34.41 -35.49
CA SER A 500 7.13 -33.44 -36.36
C SER A 500 6.17 -32.48 -37.07
N GLY A 501 4.90 -32.85 -37.25
CA GLY A 501 3.91 -32.04 -37.97
C GLY A 501 3.19 -30.98 -37.12
N ARG A 502 3.13 -31.17 -35.80
CA ARG A 502 2.27 -30.39 -34.87
C ARG A 502 0.79 -30.36 -35.31
N ILE A 503 0.33 -31.39 -35.99
CA ILE A 503 -1.02 -31.61 -36.47
C ILE A 503 -1.77 -32.37 -35.37
N SER A 504 -2.83 -31.75 -34.84
CA SER A 504 -3.71 -32.42 -33.88
C SER A 504 -4.45 -33.59 -34.55
N GLY A 505 -4.56 -34.71 -33.83
CA GLY A 505 -5.31 -35.90 -34.23
C GLY A 505 -4.55 -36.91 -35.07
N VAL A 506 -3.21 -36.80 -35.21
CA VAL A 506 -2.40 -37.75 -35.99
C VAL A 506 -2.40 -39.15 -35.36
N PHE A 507 -2.00 -39.26 -34.10
CA PHE A 507 -2.08 -40.51 -33.35
C PHE A 507 -2.92 -40.34 -32.08
N ASP A 508 -4.06 -41.03 -32.00
CA ASP A 508 -5.02 -40.89 -30.88
C ASP A 508 -4.51 -41.57 -29.60
N LEU A 509 -4.43 -40.82 -28.50
CA LEU A 509 -4.00 -41.30 -27.19
C LEU A 509 -5.17 -41.70 -26.27
N SER A 510 -6.41 -41.60 -26.74
CA SER A 510 -7.61 -41.85 -25.94
C SER A 510 -7.67 -43.28 -25.36
N ALA A 511 -7.00 -44.25 -25.99
CA ALA A 511 -6.98 -45.62 -25.49
C ALA A 511 -6.24 -45.79 -24.14
N PHE A 512 -5.47 -44.79 -23.68
CA PHE A 512 -4.93 -44.78 -22.32
C PHE A 512 -5.99 -44.51 -21.25
N GLY A 513 -7.10 -43.86 -21.61
CA GLY A 513 -8.12 -43.40 -20.67
C GLY A 513 -7.54 -42.48 -19.61
N VAL A 514 -7.86 -42.74 -18.33
CA VAL A 514 -7.35 -41.95 -17.21
C VAL A 514 -5.96 -42.45 -16.78
N VAL A 515 -4.99 -41.54 -16.71
CA VAL A 515 -3.62 -41.77 -16.20
C VAL A 515 -3.52 -41.19 -14.79
N MET A 516 -3.27 -42.05 -13.80
CA MET A 516 -3.22 -41.68 -12.39
C MET A 516 -1.94 -40.90 -12.05
N PRO A 517 -1.92 -40.12 -10.94
CA PRO A 517 -0.70 -39.47 -10.45
C PRO A 517 0.47 -40.46 -10.32
N GLY A 518 1.61 -40.13 -10.94
CA GLY A 518 2.82 -40.95 -10.98
C GLY A 518 2.76 -42.15 -11.93
N GLU A 519 1.66 -42.36 -12.67
CA GLU A 519 1.55 -43.43 -13.68
C GLU A 519 2.22 -43.02 -14.99
N SER A 520 2.99 -43.94 -15.57
CA SER A 520 3.52 -43.85 -16.94
C SER A 520 2.71 -44.69 -17.93
N VAL A 521 2.58 -44.20 -19.15
CA VAL A 521 1.97 -44.88 -20.29
C VAL A 521 2.85 -44.73 -21.54
N VAL A 522 2.81 -45.71 -22.44
CA VAL A 522 3.77 -45.79 -23.57
C VAL A 522 3.06 -45.93 -24.91
N ILE A 523 3.51 -45.19 -25.92
CA ILE A 523 3.22 -45.48 -27.32
C ILE A 523 4.43 -46.12 -27.98
N THR A 524 4.23 -47.05 -28.91
CA THR A 524 5.31 -47.70 -29.66
C THR A 524 4.91 -47.93 -31.12
N GLU A 525 5.89 -47.96 -32.02
CA GLU A 525 5.67 -48.32 -33.43
C GLU A 525 5.15 -49.75 -33.58
N GLY A 526 5.65 -50.65 -32.72
CA GLY A 526 5.38 -52.08 -32.75
C GLY A 526 4.00 -52.52 -32.29
N ASP A 527 3.82 -53.84 -32.22
CA ASP A 527 2.68 -54.41 -31.50
C ASP A 527 2.85 -54.24 -29.98
N ALA A 528 1.85 -53.66 -29.31
CA ALA A 528 1.90 -53.39 -27.87
C ALA A 528 2.13 -54.65 -27.02
N GLY A 529 1.58 -55.80 -27.43
CA GLY A 529 1.78 -57.08 -26.73
C GLY A 529 3.21 -57.59 -26.86
N ARG A 530 3.79 -57.48 -28.06
CA ARG A 530 5.19 -57.81 -28.32
C ARG A 530 6.14 -56.89 -27.56
N PHE A 531 5.91 -55.58 -27.59
CA PHE A 531 6.71 -54.59 -26.85
C PHE A 531 6.76 -54.91 -25.35
N LYS A 532 5.61 -55.20 -24.73
CA LYS A 532 5.56 -55.61 -23.32
C LYS A 532 6.38 -56.86 -23.02
N LEU A 533 6.40 -57.84 -23.93
CA LEU A 533 7.19 -59.06 -23.75
C LEU A 533 8.70 -58.79 -23.86
N ASP A 534 9.11 -57.99 -24.84
CA ASP A 534 10.53 -57.70 -25.09
C ASP A 534 11.14 -56.84 -23.97
N TRP A 535 10.36 -55.92 -23.40
CA TRP A 535 10.75 -55.05 -22.28
C TRP A 535 10.40 -55.61 -20.89
N GLN A 536 9.81 -56.82 -20.83
CA GLN A 536 9.39 -57.48 -19.58
C GLN A 536 8.44 -56.62 -18.72
N LEU A 537 7.58 -55.83 -19.37
CA LEU A 537 6.63 -54.96 -18.68
C LEU A 537 5.44 -55.77 -18.13
N PRO A 538 4.94 -55.44 -16.93
CA PRO A 538 3.76 -56.09 -16.40
C PRO A 538 2.52 -55.71 -17.22
N PHE A 539 1.52 -56.60 -17.25
CA PHE A 539 0.27 -56.37 -18.01
C PHE A 539 -0.45 -55.07 -17.63
N SER A 540 -0.21 -54.56 -16.41
CA SER A 540 -0.78 -53.31 -15.89
C SER A 540 -0.25 -52.05 -16.56
N VAL A 541 0.93 -52.07 -17.19
CA VAL A 541 1.42 -50.90 -17.94
C VAL A 541 0.57 -50.72 -19.18
N LYS A 542 0.05 -49.52 -19.41
CA LYS A 542 -0.75 -49.23 -20.61
C LYS A 542 0.19 -48.93 -21.77
N VAL A 543 0.02 -49.66 -22.87
CA VAL A 543 0.83 -49.51 -24.09
C VAL A 543 -0.10 -49.48 -25.29
N ILE A 544 0.03 -48.48 -26.16
CA ILE A 544 -0.63 -48.41 -27.47
C ILE A 544 0.44 -48.66 -28.54
N GLY A 545 0.19 -49.62 -29.43
CA GLY A 545 1.09 -49.97 -30.52
C GLY A 545 0.63 -49.40 -31.86
N GLY A 546 1.45 -49.56 -32.89
CA GLY A 546 1.11 -49.17 -34.26
C GLY A 546 1.22 -47.67 -34.52
N LEU A 547 2.16 -46.98 -33.88
CA LEU A 547 2.45 -45.56 -34.15
C LEU A 547 2.75 -45.27 -35.63
N GLY A 548 3.24 -46.29 -36.38
CA GLY A 548 3.82 -46.12 -37.72
C GLY A 548 5.28 -45.66 -37.61
N ASP A 549 6.02 -45.61 -38.71
CA ASP A 549 7.28 -44.83 -38.79
C ASP A 549 6.86 -43.35 -38.51
N PRO A 550 7.27 -42.72 -37.40
CA PRO A 550 7.00 -41.32 -37.12
C PRO A 550 7.65 -40.41 -38.18
#